data_AF-A0A4Y3PMM9-F1
#
_entry.id   AF-A0A4Y3PMM9-F1
#
_cell.length_a   1.000
_cell.length_b   1.000
_cell.length_c   1.000
_cell.angle_alpha   90.00
_cell.angle_beta   90.00
_cell.angle_gamma   90.00
#
_symmetry.space_group_name_H-M   'P 1'
#
loop_
_entity.id
_entity.type
_entity.pdbx_description
1 polymer ?
#
loop_
_entity_poly.entity_id
_entity_poly.type
_entity_poly.pdbx_seq_one_letter_code
_entity_poly.pdbx_strand_id
1 'polypeptide(L)'
;MWLILCLTLFFSSGSAVGAEQVELFDSDKQQVVATFANSDVFQKEAEQLLATVSGRVQELNPSLDHVMIVKIPLAPPKRLKLASASLDTDIAEMFVIMPKKGGRRPWLILHTKEYETVVVEFTGAVDQLRANVQLR
;
A
#
# COMPACT_ATOMS: atom_id res chain seq x y z
N MET A 1 -3.92 -21.85 47.79
CA MET A 1 -2.75 -21.43 46.98
C MET A 1 -2.99 -21.76 45.49
N TRP A 2 -4.09 -21.26 44.90
CA TRP A 2 -4.42 -21.44 43.46
C TRP A 2 -4.97 -20.15 42.82
N LEU A 3 -5.24 -19.10 43.60
CA LEU A 3 -5.75 -17.82 43.08
C LEU A 3 -4.72 -17.01 42.26
N ILE A 4 -3.42 -17.26 42.45
CA ILE A 4 -2.36 -16.50 41.77
C ILE A 4 -2.17 -17.01 40.32
N LEU A 5 -2.53 -18.26 40.03
CA LEU A 5 -2.32 -18.87 38.70
C LEU A 5 -3.33 -18.39 37.65
N CYS A 6 -4.50 -17.91 38.06
CA CYS A 6 -5.53 -17.39 37.14
C CYS A 6 -5.27 -15.93 36.72
N LEU A 7 -4.53 -15.16 37.52
CA LEU A 7 -4.33 -13.73 37.28
C LEU A 7 -3.29 -13.43 36.18
N THR A 8 -2.43 -14.39 35.85
CA THR A 8 -1.40 -14.23 34.81
C THR A 8 -1.91 -14.49 33.39
N LEU A 9 -3.12 -15.02 33.21
CA LEU A 9 -3.69 -15.31 31.89
C LEU A 9 -4.42 -14.12 31.25
N PHE A 10 -4.61 -13.01 31.99
CA PHE A 10 -5.27 -11.81 31.47
C PHE A 10 -4.34 -10.81 30.77
N PHE A 11 -3.02 -11.06 30.73
CA PHE A 11 -2.04 -10.18 30.08
C PHE A 11 -1.66 -10.57 28.64
N SER A 12 -2.44 -11.45 28.00
CA SER A 12 -2.28 -11.77 26.58
C SER A 12 -3.41 -11.17 25.73
N SER A 13 -3.68 -9.88 25.89
CA SER A 13 -4.55 -9.09 25.00
C SER A 13 -3.72 -8.12 24.18
N GLY A 14 -2.71 -8.65 23.51
CA GLY A 14 -2.10 -8.04 22.34
C GLY A 14 -2.40 -8.94 21.16
N SER A 15 -3.60 -8.83 20.57
CA SER A 15 -3.87 -9.40 19.26
C SER A 15 -3.00 -8.64 18.25
N ALA A 16 -1.75 -9.05 18.12
CA ALA A 16 -1.01 -8.86 16.88
C ALA A 16 -1.71 -9.76 15.85
N VAL A 17 -2.87 -9.32 15.37
CA VAL A 17 -3.32 -9.67 14.03
C VAL A 17 -2.12 -9.34 13.18
N GLY A 18 -1.38 -10.36 12.73
CA GLY A 18 -0.09 -10.17 12.07
C GLY A 18 -0.28 -9.14 10.98
N ALA A 19 0.23 -7.93 11.20
CA ALA A 19 -0.01 -6.82 10.28
C ALA A 19 0.47 -7.29 8.91
N GLU A 20 -0.44 -7.30 7.92
CA GLU A 20 -0.08 -7.75 6.58
C GLU A 20 1.21 -7.04 6.14
N GLN A 21 2.15 -7.82 5.63
CA GLN A 21 3.47 -7.32 5.26
C GLN A 21 3.37 -6.41 4.04
N VAL A 22 4.34 -5.50 3.92
CA VAL A 22 4.58 -4.80 2.67
C VAL A 22 5.30 -5.76 1.73
N GLU A 23 4.84 -5.85 0.49
CA GLU A 23 5.39 -6.78 -0.51
C GLU A 23 5.93 -6.02 -1.71
N LEU A 24 7.11 -6.41 -2.16
CA LEU A 24 7.68 -5.95 -3.43
C LEU A 24 7.52 -7.07 -4.46
N PHE A 25 6.68 -6.84 -5.45
CA PHE A 25 6.45 -7.75 -6.56
C PHE A 25 7.18 -7.27 -7.82
N ASP A 26 7.78 -8.22 -8.53
CA ASP A 26 8.49 -8.00 -9.79
C ASP A 26 7.69 -8.66 -10.92
N SER A 27 7.17 -7.87 -11.87
CA SER A 27 6.36 -8.38 -12.99
C SER A 27 7.12 -9.28 -13.95
N ASP A 28 8.43 -9.09 -14.11
CA ASP A 28 9.26 -9.87 -15.03
C ASP A 28 9.52 -11.27 -14.46
N LYS A 29 9.59 -11.36 -13.13
CA LYS A 29 9.76 -12.64 -12.41
C LYS A 29 8.43 -13.26 -11.99
N GLN A 30 7.33 -12.51 -12.11
CA GLN A 30 5.98 -12.89 -11.70
C GLN A 30 5.88 -13.38 -10.25
N GLN A 31 6.64 -12.77 -9.34
CA GLN A 31 6.66 -13.17 -7.94
C GLN A 31 6.99 -12.01 -7.00
N VAL A 32 6.63 -12.18 -5.72
CA VAL A 32 7.13 -11.34 -4.62
C VAL A 32 8.62 -11.61 -4.45
N VAL A 33 9.44 -10.57 -4.59
CA VAL A 33 10.91 -10.65 -4.49
C VAL A 33 11.45 -10.18 -3.15
N ALA A 34 10.64 -9.47 -2.36
CA ALA A 34 10.97 -9.08 -0.99
C ALA A 34 9.70 -8.79 -0.18
N THR A 35 9.77 -8.98 1.13
CA THR A 35 8.75 -8.56 2.08
C THR A 35 9.36 -7.69 3.17
N PHE A 36 8.57 -6.78 3.72
CA PHE A 36 8.98 -5.84 4.76
C PHE A 36 7.91 -5.76 5.83
N ALA A 37 8.33 -5.46 7.06
CA ALA A 37 7.39 -5.15 8.13
C ALA A 37 6.57 -3.91 7.75
N ASN A 38 5.26 -3.96 7.99
CA ASN A 38 4.36 -2.85 7.77
C ASN A 38 4.55 -1.79 8.87
N SER A 39 5.60 -1.00 8.70
CA SER A 39 6.07 -0.01 9.66
C SER A 39 5.47 1.37 9.41
N ASP A 40 5.61 2.25 10.40
CA ASP A 40 5.21 3.67 10.30
C ASP A 40 5.81 4.39 9.09
N VAL A 41 7.00 3.96 8.64
CA VAL A 41 7.65 4.51 7.44
C VAL A 41 6.79 4.26 6.20
N PHE A 42 6.29 3.04 6.02
CA PHE A 42 5.42 2.72 4.88
C PHE A 42 4.02 3.34 5.02
N GLN A 43 3.50 3.45 6.25
CA GLN A 43 2.21 4.11 6.48
C GLN A 43 2.27 5.61 6.16
N LYS A 44 3.36 6.30 6.53
CA LYS A 44 3.58 7.71 6.20
C LYS A 44 3.74 7.93 4.70
N GLU A 45 4.48 7.05 4.04
CA GLU A 45 4.70 7.17 2.59
C GLU A 45 3.41 6.93 1.82
N ALA A 46 2.59 5.97 2.26
CA ALA A 46 1.26 5.79 1.70
C ALA A 46 0.37 7.02 1.85
N GLU A 47 0.38 7.63 3.03
CA GLU A 47 -0.41 8.84 3.31
C GLU A 47 0.03 10.03 2.45
N GLN A 48 1.35 10.22 2.29
CA GLN A 48 1.91 11.24 1.41
C GLN A 48 1.51 11.02 -0.06
N LEU A 49 1.60 9.78 -0.55
CA LEU A 49 1.20 9.46 -1.92
C LEU A 49 -0.29 9.71 -2.14
N LEU A 50 -1.15 9.24 -1.22
CA LEU A 50 -2.59 9.47 -1.26
C LEU A 50 -2.94 10.97 -1.29
N ALA A 51 -2.23 11.80 -0.53
CA ALA A 51 -2.44 13.25 -0.51
C ALA A 51 -2.12 13.94 -1.85
N THR A 52 -1.38 13.28 -2.75
CA THR A 52 -1.02 13.80 -4.08
C THR A 52 -1.83 13.19 -5.22
N VAL A 53 -2.84 12.38 -4.92
CA VAL A 53 -3.72 11.79 -5.92
C VAL A 53 -4.46 12.91 -6.68
N SER A 54 -4.27 12.95 -8.00
CA SER A 54 -4.76 14.02 -8.86
C SER A 54 -6.03 13.66 -9.64
N GLY A 55 -6.32 12.37 -9.78
CA GLY A 55 -7.46 11.90 -10.56
C GLY A 55 -7.40 10.41 -10.84
N ARG A 56 -8.40 9.90 -11.54
CA ARG A 56 -8.36 8.53 -12.10
C ARG A 56 -7.37 8.47 -13.26
N VAL A 57 -6.74 7.32 -13.45
CA VAL A 57 -5.96 7.08 -14.68
C VAL A 57 -6.89 7.20 -15.88
N GLN A 58 -6.48 8.01 -16.87
CA GLN A 58 -7.27 8.24 -18.09
C GLN A 58 -7.08 7.14 -19.12
N GLU A 59 -5.97 6.41 -19.04
CA GLU A 59 -5.69 5.28 -19.91
C GLU A 59 -6.56 4.08 -19.51
N LEU A 60 -7.22 3.46 -20.49
CA LEU A 60 -8.20 2.40 -20.24
C LEU A 60 -7.59 1.17 -19.55
N ASN A 61 -6.34 0.83 -19.87
CA ASN A 61 -5.65 -0.33 -19.31
C ASN A 61 -4.13 -0.13 -19.33
N PRO A 62 -3.55 0.56 -18.33
CA PRO A 62 -2.12 0.74 -18.27
C PRO A 62 -1.41 -0.62 -18.11
N SER A 63 -0.40 -0.87 -18.95
CA SER A 63 0.35 -2.13 -18.91
C SER A 63 1.04 -2.33 -17.56
N LEU A 64 0.97 -3.56 -17.05
CA LEU A 64 1.72 -4.04 -15.89
C LEU A 64 2.94 -4.87 -16.30
N ASP A 65 3.38 -4.75 -17.56
CA ASP A 65 4.61 -5.36 -18.04
C ASP A 65 5.80 -4.50 -17.61
N HIS A 66 6.90 -5.15 -17.20
CA HIS A 66 8.14 -4.47 -16.81
C HIS A 66 7.96 -3.41 -15.71
N VAL A 67 7.23 -3.74 -14.65
CA VAL A 67 6.99 -2.88 -13.48
C VAL A 67 7.49 -3.54 -12.18
N MET A 68 7.83 -2.70 -11.19
CA MET A 68 7.87 -3.09 -9.79
C MET A 68 6.58 -2.63 -9.12
N ILE A 69 5.99 -3.48 -8.29
CA ILE A 69 4.75 -3.17 -7.56
C ILE A 69 5.04 -3.27 -6.07
N VAL A 70 4.77 -2.20 -5.33
CA VAL A 70 4.82 -2.24 -3.86
C VAL A 70 3.40 -2.30 -3.34
N LYS A 71 3.02 -3.44 -2.74
CA LYS A 71 1.76 -3.58 -1.99
C LYS A 71 1.99 -3.06 -0.57
N ILE A 72 1.23 -2.05 -0.16
CA ILE A 72 1.22 -1.48 1.19
C ILE A 72 -0.20 -1.65 1.77
N PRO A 73 -0.38 -2.58 2.71
CA PRO A 73 -1.61 -2.66 3.50
C PRO A 73 -1.75 -1.44 4.41
N LEU A 74 -2.90 -0.77 4.40
CA LEU A 74 -3.15 0.43 5.19
C LEU A 74 -3.84 0.07 6.50
N ALA A 75 -3.15 0.30 7.62
CA ALA A 75 -3.59 -0.09 8.95
C ALA A 75 -3.42 1.09 9.93
N PRO A 76 -4.50 1.82 10.28
CA PRO A 76 -5.88 1.64 9.80
C PRO A 76 -6.05 2.10 8.33
N PRO A 77 -7.14 1.67 7.66
CA PRO A 77 -7.51 2.18 6.34
C PRO A 77 -7.59 3.70 6.30
N LYS A 78 -7.20 4.28 5.16
CA LYS A 78 -7.06 5.74 4.98
C LYS A 78 -8.15 6.28 4.08
N ARG A 79 -8.80 7.36 4.51
CA ARG A 79 -9.85 8.05 3.73
C ARG A 79 -9.21 8.76 2.54
N LEU A 80 -9.67 8.47 1.32
CA LEU A 80 -9.37 9.24 0.13
C LEU A 80 -10.62 10.02 -0.31
N LYS A 81 -10.52 11.34 -0.35
CA LYS A 81 -11.58 12.23 -0.84
C LYS A 81 -11.05 13.11 -1.96
N LEU A 82 -11.52 12.85 -3.18
CA LEU A 82 -11.17 13.60 -4.38
C LEU A 82 -12.42 13.92 -5.19
N ALA A 83 -12.88 15.17 -5.08
CA ALA A 83 -14.10 15.64 -5.73
C ALA A 83 -14.02 15.59 -7.26
N SER A 84 -12.85 15.90 -7.85
CA SER A 84 -12.64 15.88 -9.30
C SER A 84 -12.81 14.49 -9.94
N ALA A 85 -12.70 13.42 -9.14
CA ALA A 85 -12.78 12.04 -9.59
C ALA A 85 -14.02 11.30 -9.04
N SER A 86 -14.91 12.00 -8.34
CA SER A 86 -16.05 11.43 -7.60
C SER A 86 -15.61 10.27 -6.70
N LEU A 87 -14.51 10.45 -5.98
CA LEU A 87 -13.96 9.46 -5.05
C LEU A 87 -14.13 9.97 -3.62
N ASP A 88 -14.83 9.20 -2.78
CA ASP A 88 -14.94 9.44 -1.34
C ASP A 88 -15.07 8.08 -0.64
N THR A 89 -13.94 7.42 -0.37
CA THR A 89 -13.91 6.03 0.10
C THR A 89 -12.73 5.78 1.04
N ASP A 90 -12.78 4.67 1.79
CA ASP A 90 -11.73 4.20 2.66
C ASP A 90 -10.84 3.19 1.93
N ILE A 91 -9.55 3.50 1.80
CA ILE A 91 -8.56 2.65 1.14
C ILE A 91 -7.94 1.71 2.17
N ALA A 92 -7.98 0.41 1.88
CA ALA A 92 -7.43 -0.65 2.72
C ALA A 92 -6.07 -1.15 2.21
N GLU A 93 -5.86 -1.16 0.89
CA GLU A 93 -4.57 -1.55 0.29
C GLU A 93 -4.18 -0.56 -0.81
N MET A 94 -2.89 -0.28 -0.90
CA MET A 94 -2.32 0.55 -1.95
C MET A 94 -1.24 -0.22 -2.69
N PHE A 95 -1.34 -0.26 -4.01
CA PHE A 95 -0.35 -0.87 -4.90
C PHE A 95 0.31 0.26 -5.69
N VAL A 96 1.56 0.55 -5.37
CA VAL A 96 2.35 1.57 -6.07
C VAL A 96 3.02 0.92 -7.27
N ILE A 97 2.57 1.30 -8.47
CA ILE A 97 3.07 0.72 -9.72
C ILE A 97 4.18 1.59 -10.27
N MET A 98 5.38 1.02 -10.36
CA MET A 98 6.60 1.71 -10.75
C MET A 98 7.21 1.06 -12.00
N PRO A 99 7.07 1.66 -13.19
CA PRO A 99 7.76 1.18 -14.39
C PRO A 99 9.27 1.05 -14.18
N LYS A 100 9.84 -0.06 -14.65
CA LYS A 100 11.30 -0.28 -14.68
C LYS A 100 11.94 0.41 -15.87
N LYS A 101 11.19 0.57 -16.95
CA LYS A 101 11.61 1.12 -18.23
C LYS A 101 10.54 2.06 -18.77
N GLY A 102 10.95 3.04 -19.56
CA GLY A 102 10.05 3.96 -20.26
C GLY A 102 9.82 5.29 -19.53
N GLY A 103 9.05 6.18 -20.18
CA GLY A 103 8.77 7.54 -19.70
C GLY A 103 7.44 7.70 -18.95
N ARG A 104 6.73 6.60 -18.68
CA ARG A 104 5.45 6.62 -17.95
C ARG A 104 5.72 6.87 -16.46
N ARG A 105 4.99 7.80 -15.86
CA ARG A 105 5.06 8.07 -14.42
C ARG A 105 4.41 6.94 -13.62
N PRO A 106 4.83 6.71 -12.36
CA PRO A 106 4.13 5.80 -11.45
C PRO A 106 2.64 6.12 -11.31
N TRP A 107 1.84 5.09 -11.04
CA TRP A 107 0.41 5.21 -10.74
C TRP A 107 0.02 4.27 -9.59
N LEU A 108 -1.20 4.41 -9.08
CA LEU A 108 -1.70 3.57 -7.99
C LEU A 108 -2.85 2.70 -8.49
N ILE A 109 -2.88 1.48 -7.98
CA ILE A 109 -4.09 0.69 -7.85
C ILE A 109 -4.44 0.70 -6.36
N LEU A 110 -5.68 1.04 -6.03
CA LEU A 110 -6.17 1.14 -4.66
C LEU A 110 -7.31 0.14 -4.46
N HIS A 111 -7.29 -0.59 -3.36
CA HIS A 111 -8.42 -1.42 -2.95
C HIS A 111 -9.13 -0.79 -1.75
N THR A 112 -10.45 -0.74 -1.80
CA THR A 112 -11.28 -0.34 -0.66
C THR A 112 -11.47 -1.50 0.31
N LYS A 113 -12.05 -1.24 1.48
CA LYS A 113 -12.44 -2.30 2.43
C LYS A 113 -13.44 -3.29 1.84
N GLU A 114 -14.23 -2.85 0.88
CA GLU A 114 -15.23 -3.63 0.15
C GLU A 114 -14.65 -4.36 -1.06
N TYR A 115 -13.31 -4.37 -1.22
CA TYR A 115 -12.59 -4.97 -2.35
C TYR A 115 -12.91 -4.34 -3.70
N GLU A 116 -13.34 -3.08 -3.73
CA GLU A 116 -13.46 -2.32 -4.97
C GLU A 116 -12.09 -1.81 -5.41
N THR A 117 -11.82 -1.91 -6.71
CA THR A 117 -10.55 -1.44 -7.30
C THR A 117 -10.69 -0.05 -7.90
N VAL A 118 -9.79 0.86 -7.52
CA VAL A 118 -9.68 2.21 -8.10
C VAL A 118 -8.28 2.42 -8.64
N VAL A 119 -8.17 2.80 -9.92
CA VAL A 119 -6.88 3.13 -10.55
C VAL A 119 -6.74 4.65 -10.63
N VAL A 120 -5.67 5.20 -10.04
CA VAL A 120 -5.47 6.65 -9.91
C VAL A 120 -4.06 7.11 -10.27
N GLU A 121 -3.97 8.36 -10.71
CA GLU A 121 -2.72 9.09 -10.92
C GLU A 121 -2.41 9.96 -9.69
N PHE A 122 -1.13 10.23 -9.49
CA PHE A 122 -0.65 11.08 -8.40
C PHE A 122 0.58 11.86 -8.86
N THR A 123 0.88 12.96 -8.15
CA THR A 123 2.00 13.86 -8.50
C THR A 123 3.21 13.73 -7.57
N GLY A 124 3.08 13.00 -6.46
CA GLY A 124 4.15 12.73 -5.51
C GLY A 124 5.32 11.94 -6.10
N ALA A 125 6.52 12.17 -5.55
CA ALA A 125 7.71 11.43 -5.89
C ALA A 125 7.75 10.06 -5.19
N VAL A 126 8.39 9.06 -5.81
CA VAL A 126 8.51 7.69 -5.27
C VAL A 126 9.93 7.33 -4.85
N ASP A 127 10.87 8.28 -4.86
CA ASP A 127 12.29 8.02 -4.60
C ASP A 127 12.53 7.46 -3.20
N GLN A 128 11.85 8.02 -2.19
CA GLN A 128 11.94 7.54 -0.82
C GLN A 128 11.34 6.13 -0.68
N LEU A 129 10.20 5.87 -1.34
CA LEU A 129 9.61 4.53 -1.35
C LEU A 129 10.56 3.52 -1.98
N ARG A 130 11.17 3.85 -3.13
CA ARG A 130 12.18 3.02 -3.80
C ARG A 130 13.34 2.69 -2.86
N ALA A 131 13.87 3.70 -2.17
CA ALA A 131 14.94 3.49 -1.19
C ALA A 131 14.50 2.56 -0.05
N ASN A 132 13.29 2.73 0.49
CA ASN A 132 12.73 1.89 1.57
C ASN A 132 12.59 0.42 1.15
N VAL A 133 12.28 0.16 -0.14
CA VAL A 133 12.21 -1.20 -0.69
C VAL A 133 13.50 -1.65 -1.39
N GLN A 134 14.62 -0.96 -1.16
CA GLN A 134 15.95 -1.30 -1.66
C GLN A 134 16.06 -1.32 -3.20
N LEU A 135 15.18 -0.60 -3.88
CA LEU A 135 15.30 -0.28 -5.30
C LEU A 135 16.20 0.95 -5.44
N ARG A 136 17.30 0.81 -6.16
CA ARG A 136 18.20 1.91 -6.51
C ARG A 136 17.85 2.51 -7.86
#